data_AF-A0A9D6DF32-F1
#
_entry.id   AF-A0A9D6DF32-F1
#
_cell.length_a   1.000
_cell.length_b   1.000
_cell.length_c   1.000
_cell.angle_alpha   90.00
_cell.angle_beta   90.00
_cell.angle_gamma   90.00
#
_symmetry.space_group_name_H-M   'P 1'
#
loop_
_entity.id
_entity.type
_entity.pdbx_description
1 polymer ?
#
loop_
_entity_poly.entity_id
_entity_poly.type
_entity_poly.pdbx_seq_one_letter_code
_entity_poly.pdbx_strand_id
1 'polypeptide(L)'
;MKVLKIDGNVSLERLKNLSAVWGRAQNVSVVIKPYLTEIEMEHLVQIAIELGPDDFGCVVLEGIAEMDHVPVRLLKRIFDSGDKGCIESVCLRNDLDPELRLCCFGKELEHKLK
;
A
#
# COMPACT_ATOMS: atom_id res chain seq x y z
N MET A 1 -8.95 -6.04 19.72
CA MET A 1 -8.38 -5.64 18.42
C MET A 1 -8.80 -4.22 18.12
N LYS A 2 -7.84 -3.31 17.89
CA LYS A 2 -8.13 -1.92 17.51
C LYS A 2 -8.06 -1.79 15.99
N VAL A 3 -8.98 -1.05 15.38
CA VAL A 3 -9.00 -0.84 13.92
C VAL A 3 -8.69 0.62 13.61
N LEU A 4 -7.67 0.87 12.81
CA LEU A 4 -7.33 2.19 12.26
C LEU A 4 -8.01 2.31 10.90
N LYS A 5 -8.96 3.24 10.79
CA LYS A 5 -9.69 3.49 9.55
C LYS A 5 -9.05 4.64 8.80
N ILE A 6 -8.83 4.45 7.50
CA ILE A 6 -8.25 5.44 6.60
C ILE A 6 -9.24 5.69 5.47
N ASP A 7 -9.56 6.95 5.22
CA ASP A 7 -10.35 7.39 4.09
C ASP A 7 -9.47 8.11 3.06
N GLY A 8 -10.01 8.32 1.86
CA GLY A 8 -9.30 8.94 0.74
C GLY A 8 -8.91 10.41 0.92
N ASN A 9 -9.44 11.10 1.94
CA ASN A 9 -9.20 12.52 2.19
C ASN A 9 -8.37 12.76 3.47
N VAL A 10 -7.75 11.71 4.01
CA VAL A 10 -6.94 11.81 5.22
C VAL A 10 -5.77 12.77 5.01
N SER A 11 -5.46 13.60 6.00
CA SER A 11 -4.28 14.48 5.93
C SER A 11 -3.00 13.74 6.32
N LEU A 12 -1.84 14.25 5.88
CA LEU A 12 -0.54 13.73 6.30
C LEU A 12 -0.38 13.77 7.83
N GLU A 13 -0.83 14.84 8.50
CA GLU A 13 -0.80 14.94 9.96
C GLU A 13 -1.65 13.85 10.63
N ARG A 14 -2.84 13.57 10.09
CA ARG A 14 -3.69 12.49 10.58
C ARG A 14 -3.01 11.14 10.37
N LEU A 15 -2.35 10.92 9.23
CA LEU A 15 -1.62 9.69 8.95
C LEU A 15 -0.43 9.50 9.90
N LYS A 16 0.33 10.56 10.22
CA LYS A 16 1.39 10.55 11.24
C LYS A 16 0.85 10.16 12.62
N ASN A 17 -0.31 10.69 13.00
CA ASN A 17 -0.97 10.32 14.25
C ASN A 17 -1.38 8.83 14.28
N LEU A 18 -1.82 8.28 13.15
CA LEU A 18 -2.12 6.85 13.04
C LEU A 18 -0.86 5.99 13.09
N SER A 19 0.23 6.39 12.43
CA SER A 19 1.54 5.73 12.51
C SER A 19 2.05 5.64 13.96
N ALA A 20 1.91 6.73 14.73
CA ALA A 20 2.28 6.73 16.14
C ALA A 20 1.39 5.81 17.01
N VAL A 21 0.17 5.49 16.57
CA VAL A 21 -0.68 4.48 17.22
C VAL A 21 -0.24 3.09 16.79
N TRP A 22 0.03 2.88 15.50
CA TRP A 22 0.53 1.62 14.95
C TRP A 22 1.78 1.14 15.69
N GLY A 23 2.82 1.96 15.76
CA GLY A 23 4.11 1.58 16.36
C GLY A 23 4.09 1.29 17.87
N ARG A 24 2.98 1.58 18.58
CA ARG A 24 2.83 1.31 20.02
C ARG A 24 1.75 0.29 20.35
N ALA A 25 0.90 -0.07 19.38
CA ALA A 25 -0.25 -0.91 19.63
C ALA A 25 0.09 -2.40 19.48
N GLN A 26 -0.39 -3.19 20.42
CA GLN A 26 -0.51 -4.64 20.24
C GLN A 26 -1.93 -4.94 19.72
N ASN A 27 -2.06 -5.84 18.73
CA ASN A 27 -3.34 -6.24 18.13
C ASN A 27 -4.12 -5.09 17.47
N VAL A 28 -3.46 -4.37 16.55
CA VAL A 28 -4.05 -3.34 15.70
C VAL A 28 -4.16 -3.83 14.25
N SER A 29 -5.21 -3.42 13.54
CA SER A 29 -5.36 -3.62 12.10
C SER A 29 -5.67 -2.31 11.39
N VAL A 30 -5.34 -2.24 10.10
CA VAL A 30 -5.63 -1.09 9.24
C VAL A 30 -6.75 -1.48 8.28
N VAL A 31 -7.71 -0.58 8.08
CA VAL A 31 -8.77 -0.73 7.08
C VAL A 31 -8.83 0.55 6.26
N ILE A 32 -8.55 0.40 4.97
CA ILE A 32 -8.74 1.47 3.99
C ILE A 32 -10.19 1.41 3.51
N LYS A 33 -10.83 2.58 3.38
CA LYS A 33 -12.19 2.69 2.87
C LYS A 33 -12.29 2.00 1.50
N PRO A 34 -13.25 1.10 1.28
CA PRO A 34 -13.44 0.47 -0.02
C PRO A 34 -13.96 1.49 -1.04
N TYR A 35 -13.73 1.24 -2.34
CA TYR A 35 -14.21 2.06 -3.46
C TYR A 35 -13.74 3.52 -3.41
N LEU A 36 -12.44 3.72 -3.21
CA LEU A 36 -11.83 5.03 -3.39
C LEU A 36 -11.90 5.45 -4.86
N THR A 37 -12.13 6.74 -5.08
CA THR A 37 -11.93 7.36 -6.38
C THR A 37 -10.44 7.36 -6.74
N GLU A 38 -10.14 7.51 -8.02
CA GLU A 38 -8.76 7.64 -8.51
C GLU A 38 -8.01 8.80 -7.84
N ILE A 39 -8.67 9.93 -7.63
CA ILE A 39 -8.11 11.11 -6.94
C ILE A 39 -7.80 10.79 -5.47
N GLU A 40 -8.71 10.10 -4.78
CA GLU A 40 -8.50 9.66 -3.40
C GLU A 40 -7.34 8.66 -3.28
N MET A 41 -7.22 7.73 -4.23
CA MET A 41 -6.09 6.79 -4.27
C MET A 41 -4.76 7.52 -4.54
N GLU A 42 -4.73 8.45 -5.50
CA GLU A 42 -3.54 9.26 -5.78
C GLU A 42 -3.09 10.04 -4.55
N HIS A 43 -4.04 10.69 -3.87
CA HIS A 43 -3.79 11.43 -2.64
C HIS A 43 -3.21 10.53 -1.56
N LEU A 44 -3.83 9.36 -1.31
CA LEU A 44 -3.34 8.42 -0.30
C LEU A 44 -1.94 7.88 -0.59
N VAL A 45 -1.67 7.48 -1.84
CA VAL A 45 -0.34 7.01 -2.25
C VAL A 45 0.69 8.11 -2.04
N GLN A 46 0.37 9.36 -2.42
CA GLN A 46 1.26 10.50 -2.23
C GLN A 46 1.64 10.70 -0.76
N ILE A 47 0.64 10.82 0.12
CA ILE A 47 0.91 11.09 1.54
C ILE A 47 1.55 9.89 2.26
N ALA A 48 1.27 8.66 1.83
CA ALA A 48 1.89 7.46 2.40
C ALA A 48 3.37 7.39 2.03
N ILE A 49 3.75 7.78 0.81
CA ILE A 49 5.15 7.93 0.40
C ILE A 49 5.83 9.09 1.17
N GLU A 50 5.13 10.22 1.34
CA GLU A 50 5.65 11.37 2.12
C GLU A 50 5.83 11.07 3.60
N LEU A 51 5.05 10.13 4.15
CA LEU A 51 5.27 9.64 5.51
C LEU A 51 6.66 9.00 5.66
N GLY A 52 7.23 8.52 4.55
CA GLY A 52 8.53 7.88 4.49
C GLY A 52 8.44 6.36 4.63
N PRO A 53 9.59 5.67 4.63
CA PRO A 53 9.66 4.21 4.69
C PRO A 53 9.31 3.64 6.07
N ASP A 54 8.56 4.38 6.88
CA ASP A 54 8.01 3.85 8.12
C ASP A 54 7.08 2.68 7.79
N ASP A 55 7.12 1.64 8.63
CA ASP A 55 6.30 0.42 8.52
C ASP A 55 4.83 0.73 8.22
N PHE A 56 4.28 1.79 8.83
CA PHE A 56 2.89 2.19 8.61
C PHE A 56 2.61 2.76 7.21
N GLY A 57 3.57 3.47 6.60
CA GLY A 57 3.41 3.97 5.22
C GLY A 57 3.28 2.82 4.24
N CYS A 58 4.14 1.81 4.37
CA CYS A 58 4.09 0.60 3.55
C CYS A 58 2.80 -0.20 3.77
N VAL A 59 2.32 -0.34 5.00
CA VAL A 59 1.01 -0.96 5.30
C VAL A 59 -0.14 -0.28 4.55
N VAL A 60 -0.10 1.05 4.40
CA VAL A 60 -1.11 1.78 3.63
C VAL A 60 -0.95 1.54 2.14
N LEU A 61 0.28 1.56 1.63
CA LEU A 61 0.57 1.30 0.21
C LEU A 61 0.18 -0.14 -0.20
N GLU A 62 0.49 -1.14 0.62
CA GLU A 62 0.04 -2.54 0.47
C GLU A 62 -1.47 -2.61 0.38
N GLY A 63 -2.18 -2.01 1.34
CA GLY A 63 -3.62 -1.99 1.36
C GLY A 63 -4.24 -1.35 0.11
N ILE A 64 -3.60 -0.35 -0.48
CA ILE A 64 -4.02 0.23 -1.76
C ILE A 64 -3.72 -0.73 -2.92
N ALA A 65 -2.53 -1.34 -2.95
CA ALA A 65 -2.13 -2.28 -4.00
C ALA A 65 -3.04 -3.51 -4.09
N GLU A 66 -3.68 -3.90 -3.00
CA GLU A 66 -4.64 -5.01 -2.94
C GLU A 66 -6.06 -4.63 -3.40
N MET A 67 -6.35 -3.35 -3.61
CA MET A 67 -7.69 -2.92 -4.06
C MET A 67 -7.92 -3.26 -5.53
N ASP A 68 -9.16 -3.58 -5.89
CA ASP A 68 -9.55 -3.68 -7.29
C ASP A 68 -9.48 -2.30 -7.99
N HIS A 69 -9.25 -2.30 -9.31
CA HIS A 69 -9.29 -1.11 -10.15
C HIS A 69 -8.28 0.00 -9.82
N VAL A 70 -7.15 -0.33 -9.18
CA VAL A 70 -6.06 0.62 -8.96
C VAL A 70 -5.40 0.95 -10.31
N PRO A 71 -5.27 2.23 -10.69
CA PRO A 71 -4.58 2.61 -11.90
C PRO A 71 -3.15 2.06 -11.96
N VAL A 72 -2.75 1.51 -13.10
CA VAL A 72 -1.40 0.93 -13.30
C VAL A 72 -0.28 1.90 -12.91
N ARG A 73 -0.44 3.20 -13.18
CA ARG A 73 0.56 4.22 -12.78
C ARG A 73 0.76 4.28 -11.26
N LEU A 74 -0.30 4.04 -10.48
CA LEU A 74 -0.21 4.00 -9.03
C LEU A 74 0.42 2.71 -8.55
N LEU A 75 0.10 1.57 -9.17
CA LEU A 75 0.77 0.30 -8.89
C LEU A 75 2.28 0.39 -9.13
N LYS A 76 2.72 0.99 -10.25
CA LYS A 76 4.14 1.25 -10.53
C LYS A 76 4.77 2.12 -9.43
N ARG A 77 4.08 3.19 -9.04
CA ARG A 77 4.56 4.09 -7.99
C ARG A 77 4.70 3.40 -6.62
N ILE A 78 3.74 2.55 -6.26
CA ILE A 78 3.79 1.72 -5.05
C ILE A 78 4.95 0.73 -5.13
N PHE A 79 5.11 0.04 -6.26
CA PHE A 79 6.20 -0.92 -6.48
C PHE A 79 7.59 -0.26 -6.34
N ASP A 80 7.76 0.95 -6.85
CA ASP A 80 9.05 1.65 -6.83
C ASP A 80 9.39 2.28 -5.47
N SER A 81 8.37 2.65 -4.68
CA SER A 81 8.56 3.41 -3.43
C SER A 81 8.37 2.56 -2.16
N GLY A 82 7.67 1.43 -2.29
CA GLY A 82 7.31 0.56 -1.18
C GLY A 82 8.40 -0.45 -0.83
N ASP A 83 8.14 -1.21 0.23
CA ASP A 83 9.01 -2.28 0.70
C ASP A 83 8.69 -3.63 0.03
N LYS A 84 9.21 -4.73 0.60
CA LYS A 84 8.96 -6.07 0.07
C LYS A 84 7.47 -6.43 0.09
N GLY A 85 6.72 -6.05 1.14
CA GLY A 85 5.29 -6.31 1.21
C GLY A 85 4.53 -5.58 0.10
N CYS A 86 4.86 -4.30 -0.13
CA CYS A 86 4.28 -3.52 -1.23
C CYS A 86 4.54 -4.17 -2.60
N ILE A 87 5.77 -4.61 -2.85
CA ILE A 87 6.16 -5.30 -4.09
C ILE A 87 5.35 -6.59 -4.26
N GLU A 88 5.23 -7.40 -3.19
CA GLU A 88 4.47 -8.65 -3.22
C GLU A 88 2.99 -8.40 -3.49
N SER A 89 2.35 -7.44 -2.81
CA SER A 89 0.95 -7.08 -3.05
C SER A 89 0.71 -6.63 -4.49
N VAL A 90 1.63 -5.87 -5.09
CA VAL A 90 1.55 -5.53 -6.53
C VAL A 90 1.71 -6.77 -7.40
N CYS A 91 2.73 -7.58 -7.17
CA CYS A 91 3.07 -8.71 -8.04
C CYS A 91 2.09 -9.89 -7.96
N LEU A 92 1.33 -10.02 -6.86
CA LEU A 92 0.27 -11.02 -6.74
C LEU A 92 -0.98 -10.70 -7.56
N ARG A 93 -1.05 -9.52 -8.20
CA ARG A 93 -2.18 -9.12 -9.03
C ARG A 93 -2.20 -9.84 -10.38
N ASN A 94 -3.40 -10.21 -10.81
CA ASN A 94 -3.62 -10.88 -12.09
C ASN A 94 -3.82 -9.91 -13.27
N ASP A 95 -4.10 -8.65 -12.99
CA ASP A 95 -4.48 -7.60 -13.94
C ASP A 95 -3.34 -6.61 -14.30
N LEU A 96 -2.10 -6.94 -13.96
CA LEU A 96 -0.92 -6.11 -14.29
C LEU A 96 -0.73 -5.96 -15.81
N ASP A 97 -0.25 -4.78 -16.20
CA ASP A 97 0.25 -4.58 -17.56
C ASP A 97 1.51 -5.43 -17.81
N PRO A 98 1.85 -5.73 -19.08
CA PRO A 98 2.99 -6.59 -19.39
C PRO A 98 4.32 -6.06 -18.85
N GLU A 99 4.50 -4.75 -18.80
CA GLU A 99 5.73 -4.11 -18.31
C GLU A 99 5.91 -4.33 -16.81
N LEU A 100 4.90 -4.00 -15.99
CA LEU A 100 4.98 -4.19 -14.54
C LEU A 100 5.03 -5.67 -14.17
N ARG A 101 4.34 -6.54 -14.94
CA ARG A 101 4.47 -7.99 -14.79
C ARG A 101 5.90 -8.48 -15.08
N LEU A 102 6.59 -7.92 -16.07
CA LEU A 102 8.01 -8.22 -16.31
C LEU A 102 8.91 -7.80 -15.14
N CYS A 103 8.62 -6.68 -14.48
CA CYS A 103 9.34 -6.26 -13.28
C CYS A 103 9.13 -7.19 -12.08
N CYS A 104 7.97 -7.85 -12.01
CA CYS A 104 7.65 -8.86 -11.00
C CYS A 104 8.38 -10.19 -11.22
N PHE A 105 8.63 -10.57 -12.48
CA PHE A 105 9.43 -11.75 -12.82
C PHE A 105 10.86 -11.61 -12.29
N GLY A 106 11.15 -12.30 -11.18
CA GLY A 106 12.43 -12.21 -10.44
C GLY A 106 12.29 -11.73 -9.00
N LYS A 107 11.13 -11.16 -8.63
CA LYS A 107 10.78 -10.80 -7.25
C LYS A 107 9.64 -11.66 -6.67
N GLU A 108 8.88 -12.36 -7.52
CA GLU A 108 7.72 -13.18 -7.15
C GLU A 108 8.01 -14.46 -6.33
N LEU A 109 9.27 -14.90 -6.19
CA LEU A 109 9.57 -16.27 -5.75
C LEU A 109 10.77 -16.39 -4.79
N GLU A 110 10.72 -15.75 -3.63
CA GLU A 110 11.41 -16.31 -2.44
C GLU A 110 10.51 -17.27 -1.63
N HIS A 111 9.22 -17.36 -1.95
CA HIS A 111 8.25 -18.13 -1.16
C HIS A 111 7.92 -19.53 -1.73
N LYS A 112 8.42 -19.92 -2.91
CA LYS A 112 8.24 -21.29 -3.47
C LYS A 112 9.44 -22.23 -3.30
N LEU A 113 10.43 -21.87 -2.48
CA LEU A 113 11.56 -22.74 -2.13
C LEU A 113 11.54 -23.09 -0.64
N LYS A 114 10.46 -23.70 -0.15
CA LYS A 114 10.45 -24.44 1.12
C LYS A 114 9.58 -25.68 0.99
#